data_AF-A0AAE8L4H5-F1
#
_entry.id   AF-A0AAE8L4H5-F1
#
_cell.length_a   1.000
_cell.length_b   1.000
_cell.length_c   1.000
_cell.angle_alpha   90.00
_cell.angle_beta   90.00
_cell.angle_gamma   90.00
#
_symmetry.space_group_name_H-M   'P 1'
#
loop_
_entity.id
_entity.type
_entity.pdbx_description
1 polymer ?
#
loop_
_entity_poly.entity_id
_entity_poly.type
_entity_poly.pdbx_seq_one_letter_code
_entity_poly.pdbx_strand_id
1 'polypeptide(L)' 'MPEFPCDHLTACHILHAVFELGWSQGKASHYFCVNGGTVSKIVRGLSHHGAAPVPFLSGDAPVPA' A
#
# COMPACT_ATOMS: atom_id res chain seq x y z
N MET A 1 -5.11 8.03 19.87
CA MET A 1 -5.97 7.23 18.96
C MET A 1 -5.04 6.28 18.23
N PRO A 2 -5.37 5.00 18.00
CA PRO A 2 -4.39 4.05 17.51
C PRO A 2 -4.13 4.33 16.03
N GLU A 3 -3.07 5.09 15.79
CA GLU A 3 -2.42 5.19 14.50
C GLU A 3 -1.94 3.77 14.20
N PHE A 4 -2.61 3.05 13.29
CA PHE A 4 -1.94 1.99 12.55
C PHE A 4 -0.90 2.75 11.71
N PRO A 5 0.39 2.78 12.09
CA PRO A 5 1.36 3.63 11.42
C PRO A 5 1.61 2.97 10.07
N CYS A 6 0.93 3.46 9.04
CA CYS A 6 1.34 3.16 7.68
C CYS A 6 2.57 4.02 7.44
N ASP A 7 3.76 3.43 7.39
CA ASP A 7 4.96 4.19 7.06
C ASP A 7 4.90 4.67 5.60
N HIS A 8 5.64 5.74 5.29
CA HIS A 8 5.68 6.31 3.94
C HIS A 8 6.06 5.26 2.88
N LEU A 9 6.98 4.34 3.21
CA LEU A 9 7.37 3.23 2.34
C LEU A 9 6.21 2.26 2.07
N THR A 10 5.44 1.92 3.11
CA THR A 10 4.25 1.06 2.98
C THR A 10 3.20 1.71 2.10
N ALA A 11 3.01 3.04 2.21
CA ALA A 11 2.13 3.78 1.30
C ALA A 11 2.61 3.69 -0.17
N CYS A 12 3.91 3.84 -0.42
CA CYS A 12 4.49 3.67 -1.75
C CYS A 12 4.27 2.24 -2.30
N HIS A 13 4.44 1.21 -1.47
CA HIS A 13 4.18 -0.18 -1.86
C HIS A 13 2.69 -0.45 -2.12
N ILE A 14 1.78 0.13 -1.33
CA ILE A 14 0.33 0.06 -1.56
C ILE A 14 -0.02 0.68 -2.91
N LEU A 15 0.55 1.84 -3.24
CA LEU A 15 0.34 2.50 -4.54
C LEU A 15 0.81 1.60 -5.68
N HIS A 16 2.00 1.01 -5.56
CA HIS A 16 2.51 0.07 -6.57
C HIS A 16 1.62 -1.17 -6.70
N ALA A 17 1.18 -1.75 -5.58
CA ALA A 17 0.30 -2.92 -5.60
C ALA A 17 -1.05 -2.64 -6.29
N VAL A 18 -1.65 -1.47 -6.04
CA VAL A 18 -2.95 -1.12 -6.61
C VAL A 18 -2.83 -0.66 -8.07
N PHE A 19 -1.88 0.21 -8.38
CA PHE A 19 -1.77 0.82 -9.71
C PHE A 19 -0.98 -0.03 -10.71
N GLU A 20 0.14 -0.64 -10.29
CA GLU A 20 1.03 -1.38 -11.20
C GLU A 20 0.71 -2.88 -11.21
N LEU A 21 0.41 -3.47 -10.04
CA LEU A 21 0.08 -4.91 -9.94
C LEU A 21 -1.42 -5.20 -10.09
N GLY A 22 -2.27 -4.18 -10.18
CA GLY A 22 -3.72 -4.33 -10.36
C GLY A 22 -4.44 -4.96 -9.16
N TRP A 23 -3.89 -4.86 -7.95
CA TRP A 23 -4.53 -5.41 -6.77
C TRP A 23 -5.78 -4.61 -6.38
N SER A 24 -6.80 -5.31 -5.87
CA SER A 24 -7.92 -4.63 -5.22
C SER A 24 -7.46 -3.97 -3.92
N GLN A 25 -8.10 -2.85 -3.54
CA GLN A 25 -7.79 -2.17 -2.27
C GLN A 25 -7.98 -3.10 -1.06
N GLY A 26 -8.94 -4.03 -1.13
CA GLY A 26 -9.15 -5.05 -0.09
C GLY A 26 -8.00 -6.07 0.01
N LYS A 27 -7.44 -6.49 -1.14
CA LYS A 27 -6.25 -7.35 -1.16
C LYS A 27 -5.04 -6.61 -0.57
N ALA A 28 -4.83 -5.37 -0.97
CA ALA A 28 -3.76 -4.54 -0.43
C ALA A 28 -3.91 -4.30 1.09
N SER A 29 -5.13 -3.99 1.56
CA SER A 29 -5.37 -3.78 2.99
C SER A 29 -5.07 -5.03 3.82
N HIS A 30 -5.46 -6.20 3.32
CA HIS A 30 -5.16 -7.47 3.98
C HIS A 30 -3.66 -7.78 3.97
N TYR A 31 -2.98 -7.57 2.84
CA TYR A 31 -1.55 -7.86 2.70
C TYR A 31 -0.68 -6.97 3.60
N PHE A 32 -0.93 -5.66 3.60
CA PHE A 32 -0.15 -4.69 4.37
C PHE A 32 -0.64 -4.53 5.82
N CYS A 33 -1.61 -5.35 6.27
CA CYS A 33 -2.21 -5.25 7.61
C CYS A 33 -2.67 -3.82 7.97
N VAL A 34 -3.20 -3.09 6.99
CA VAL A 34 -3.75 -1.74 7.18
C VAL A 34 -5.26 -1.73 6.94
N ASN A 35 -5.96 -0.75 7.50
CA ASN A 35 -7.39 -0.61 7.23
C ASN A 35 -7.65 -0.23 5.77
N GLY A 36 -8.70 -0.78 5.14
CA GLY A 36 -9.12 -0.40 3.79
C GLY A 36 -9.40 1.10 3.65
N GLY A 37 -9.84 1.78 4.72
CA GLY A 37 -9.97 3.24 4.73
C GLY A 37 -8.62 3.96 4.57
N THR A 38 -7.54 3.42 5.13
CA THR A 38 -6.17 3.94 4.98
C THR A 38 -5.68 3.74 3.55
N VAL A 39 -5.87 2.53 2.98
CA VAL A 39 -5.56 2.26 1.57
C VAL A 39 -6.31 3.22 0.65
N SER A 40 -7.61 3.42 0.87
CA SER A 40 -8.42 4.35 0.07
C SER A 40 -7.91 5.79 0.15
N LYS A 41 -7.49 6.26 1.34
CA LYS A 41 -6.88 7.59 1.49
C LYS A 41 -5.55 7.71 0.76
N ILE A 42 -4.70 6.68 0.81
CA ILE A 42 -3.41 6.64 0.10
C ILE A 42 -3.62 6.65 -1.41
N VAL A 43 -4.46 5.75 -1.94
CA VAL A 43 -4.76 5.65 -3.38
C VAL A 43 -5.36 6.95 -3.93
N ARG A 44 -6.14 7.68 -3.12
CA ARG A 44 -6.71 8.97 -3.49
C ARG A 44 -5.76 10.17 -3.27
N GLY A 45 -4.54 9.95 -2.78
CA GLY A 45 -3.58 11.02 -2.47
C GLY A 45 -4.01 11.94 -1.32
N LEU A 46 -4.95 11.49 -0.47
CA LEU A 46 -5.44 12.22 0.70
C LEU A 46 -4.59 11.96 1.96
N SER A 47 -3.56 11.10 1.84
CA SER A 47 -2.62 10.77 2.91
C SER A 47 -1.28 10.40 2.29
N HIS A 48 -0.19 10.54 3.06
CA HIS A 48 1.19 10.31 2.60
C HIS A 48 1.55 11.11 1.34
N HIS A 49 1.41 12.44 1.41
CA HIS A 49 1.79 13.34 0.31
C HIS A 49 3.24 13.09 -0.14
N GLY A 50 3.45 12.98 -1.45
CA GLY A 50 4.74 12.65 -2.05
C GLY A 50 5.03 11.15 -2.16
N ALA A 51 4.18 10.27 -1.64
CA ALA A 51 4.28 8.84 -1.90
C ALA A 51 4.01 8.56 -3.39
N ALA A 52 4.86 7.73 -3.98
CA ALA A 52 4.78 7.29 -5.36
C ALA A 52 4.81 5.75 -5.40
N PRO A 53 4.28 5.09 -6.44
CA PRO A 53 4.38 3.65 -6.58
C PRO A 53 5.86 3.23 -6.62
N VAL A 54 6.31 2.51 -5.59
CA VAL A 54 7.66 1.96 -5.51
C VAL A 54 7.55 0.43 -5.58
N PRO A 55 8.28 -0.24 -6.49
CA PRO A 55 8.31 -1.69 -6.57
C PRO A 55 8.94 -2.30 -5.32
N PHE A 56 8.46 -3.50 -4.95
CA PHE A 56 9.10 -4.30 -3.92
C PHE A 56 10.54 -4.60 -4.33
N LEU A 57 11.53 -4.18 -3.55
CA LEU A 57 12.92 -4.58 -3.77
C LEU A 57 12.99 -6.12 -3.72
N SER A 58 13.72 -6.73 -4.66
CA SER A 58 13.67 -8.16 -5.03
C SER A 58 13.93 -9.22 -3.94
N GLY A 59 13.98 -8.86 -2.65
CA GLY A 59 13.92 -9.78 -1.51
C GLY A 59 12.54 -9.87 -0.83
N ASP A 60 11.62 -8.96 -1.13
CA ASP A 60 10.31 -8.81 -0.48
C ASP A 60 9.13 -9.10 -1.44
N ALA A 61 9.42 -9.51 -2.67
CA ALA A 61 8.40 -9.81 -3.67
C ALA A 61 7.61 -11.07 -3.23
N PRO A 62 6.28 -10.98 -3.08
CA PRO A 62 5.48 -12.13 -2.72
C PRO A 62 5.54 -13.16 -3.85
N VAL A 63 6.05 -14.34 -3.52
CA VAL A 63 6.01 -15.50 -4.40
C VAL A 63 4.53 -15.75 -4.76
N PRO A 64 4.16 -15.85 -6.05
CA PRO A 64 2.80 -16.17 -6.42
C PRO A 64 2.45 -17.56 -5.85
N ALA A 65 1.34 -17.63 -5.12
CA ALA A 65 0.72 -18.88 -4.69
C ALA A 65 0.03 -19.59 -5.85
#